data_AF-A0A7V2DDE1-F1
#
_entry.id   AF-A0A7V2DDE1-F1
#
_cell.length_a   1.000
_cell.length_b   1.000
_cell.length_c   1.000
_cell.angle_alpha   90.00
_cell.angle_beta   90.00
_cell.angle_gamma   90.00
#
_symmetry.space_group_name_H-M   'P 1'
#
loop_
_entity.id
_entity.type
_entity.pdbx_description
1 polymer ?
#
loop_
_entity_poly.entity_id
_entity_poly.type
_entity_poly.pdbx_seq_one_letter_code
_entity_poly.pdbx_strand_id
1 'polypeptide(L)'
;MVGITSYGAYIPWYRMNRKLIFEQLGWFNPANAAHARGEKAVANYDEDAITMAVAAALDCLQQRDRNCIDGLFFASTSMPFAERQNAVIASDGLDCKAGVRTADFSGSTRAGTTALLAALDSANDETSIMICAGENRQAKPGSAQEHTYGDGAAAFLVGSADIIAEFKGSYSVSHDFIDYRRTSTERFLHTWEERWIREEGYSKIIPEAVNGLAKKYNMNVAEFSKIIIACPVTGALNGIAKRIGATPEQLQDTMIASVGDTGSAMPLMLFVAALEEAKPGDKIMVVSYGSGSDALYFEITDKIKTAGKGKKGITGHLADRNDINVYGKYLVYRNLLPLEIGIRGEEIAPTAMSTLGRDGKGITALIGSRCKACGTPQYPKQRVCVNPDCGAIDEMDDYRFSDKIGTLTAFTGDHLAFSWDPPQIYGLVDFEEGGRILLDLTDCSLESVSVGMPVRMSFRRKYADPDRGYYGYFWKAVPAKS
;
A
#
# COMPACT_ATOMS: atom_id res chain seq x y z
N MET A 1 7.83 2.74 26.96
CA MET A 1 8.12 3.67 25.84
C MET A 1 7.45 3.09 24.61
N VAL A 2 6.85 3.89 23.74
CA VAL A 2 6.14 3.39 22.55
C VAL A 2 6.74 4.05 21.31
N GLY A 3 6.79 3.32 20.21
CA GLY A 3 7.26 3.86 18.95
C GLY A 3 7.10 2.88 17.80
N ILE A 4 7.73 3.20 16.69
CA ILE A 4 7.78 2.32 15.52
C ILE A 4 8.77 1.20 15.82
N THR A 5 8.38 -0.05 15.56
CA THR A 5 9.25 -1.24 15.72
C THR A 5 9.62 -1.88 14.38
N SER A 6 8.83 -1.59 13.33
CA SER A 6 9.13 -1.93 11.93
C SER A 6 8.38 -1.02 10.97
N TYR A 7 8.90 -0.92 9.74
CA TYR A 7 8.31 -0.19 8.62
C TYR A 7 8.35 -1.05 7.35
N GLY A 8 7.46 -0.77 6.41
CA GLY A 8 7.47 -1.31 5.06
C GLY A 8 6.74 -0.38 4.10
N ALA A 9 7.04 -0.48 2.81
CA ALA A 9 6.37 0.31 1.79
C ALA A 9 6.07 -0.51 0.55
N TYR A 10 5.15 0.01 -0.25
CA TYR A 10 4.82 -0.55 -1.54
C TYR A 10 4.58 0.56 -2.56
N ILE A 11 5.26 0.45 -3.70
CA ILE A 11 4.94 1.24 -4.89
C ILE A 11 4.61 0.22 -5.99
N PRO A 12 3.46 0.38 -6.69
CA PRO A 12 3.08 -0.47 -7.82
C PRO A 12 4.21 -0.68 -8.81
N TRP A 13 4.18 -1.79 -9.55
CA TRP A 13 5.21 -2.07 -10.53
C TRP A 13 5.19 -1.07 -11.69
N TYR A 14 4.01 -0.57 -12.08
CA TYR A 14 3.89 0.30 -13.24
C TYR A 14 4.18 1.79 -12.96
N ARG A 15 4.83 2.44 -13.92
CA ARG A 15 5.04 3.90 -13.99
C ARG A 15 4.44 4.45 -15.27
N MET A 16 3.84 5.63 -15.19
CA MET A 16 3.36 6.34 -16.37
C MET A 16 4.04 7.71 -16.46
N ASN A 17 4.70 7.96 -17.59
CA ASN A 17 5.27 9.26 -17.89
C ASN A 17 4.15 10.30 -18.06
N ARG A 18 4.22 11.41 -17.33
CA ARG A 18 3.15 12.43 -17.35
C ARG A 18 3.07 13.18 -18.68
N LYS A 19 4.17 13.22 -19.44
CA LYS A 19 4.19 13.78 -20.79
C LYS A 19 3.26 12.99 -21.72
N LEU A 20 3.21 11.66 -21.57
CA LEU A 20 2.32 10.82 -22.37
C LEU A 20 0.85 11.15 -22.13
N ILE A 21 0.46 11.43 -20.87
CA ILE A 21 -0.91 11.88 -20.56
C ILE A 21 -1.19 13.23 -21.25
N PHE A 22 -0.26 14.17 -21.11
CA PHE A 22 -0.41 15.50 -21.70
C PHE A 22 -0.46 15.47 -23.24
N GLU A 23 0.31 14.60 -23.90
CA GLU A 23 0.27 14.43 -25.35
C GLU A 23 -1.11 13.98 -25.85
N GLN A 24 -1.87 13.24 -25.04
CA GLN A 24 -3.20 12.75 -25.42
C GLN A 24 -4.33 13.75 -25.10
N LEU A 25 -4.22 14.49 -23.99
CA LEU A 25 -5.30 15.36 -23.50
C LEU A 25 -4.95 16.84 -23.35
N GLY A 26 -3.73 17.24 -23.70
CA GLY A 26 -3.28 18.64 -23.64
C GLY A 26 -4.05 19.57 -24.56
N TRP A 27 -4.69 19.05 -25.61
CA TRP A 27 -5.59 19.83 -26.47
C TRP A 27 -6.84 20.31 -25.73
N PHE A 28 -7.32 19.54 -24.74
CA PHE A 28 -8.50 19.88 -23.94
C PHE A 28 -8.17 20.84 -22.81
N ASN A 29 -7.03 20.64 -22.15
CA ASN A 29 -6.57 21.52 -21.07
C ASN A 29 -5.05 21.80 -21.17
N PRO A 30 -4.65 22.81 -21.95
CA PRO A 30 -3.24 23.16 -22.16
C PRO A 30 -2.49 23.57 -20.89
N ALA A 31 -3.21 24.05 -19.86
CA ALA A 31 -2.60 24.44 -18.59
C ALA A 31 -1.88 23.26 -17.89
N ASN A 32 -2.30 22.03 -18.19
CA ASN A 32 -1.67 20.82 -17.67
C ASN A 32 -0.22 20.60 -18.15
N ALA A 33 0.29 21.41 -19.09
CA ALA A 33 1.70 21.38 -19.51
C ALA A 33 2.66 21.52 -18.32
N ALA A 34 2.26 22.28 -17.28
CA ALA A 34 3.02 22.43 -16.05
C ALA A 34 3.17 21.13 -15.24
N HIS A 35 2.25 20.17 -15.42
CA HIS A 35 2.24 18.86 -14.74
C HIS A 35 2.82 17.73 -15.60
N ALA A 36 3.21 18.01 -16.84
CA ALA A 36 3.69 17.00 -17.79
C ALA A 36 5.12 16.48 -17.48
N ARG A 37 5.80 17.00 -16.45
CA ARG A 37 7.17 16.59 -16.08
C ARG A 37 7.16 15.46 -15.07
N GLY A 38 8.08 14.51 -15.26
CA GLY A 38 8.23 13.33 -14.42
C GLY A 38 7.22 12.24 -14.74
N GLU A 39 6.97 11.38 -13.77
CA GLU A 39 6.13 10.20 -13.88
C GLU A 39 5.29 10.01 -12.61
N LYS A 40 4.33 9.09 -12.69
CA LYS A 40 3.51 8.65 -11.56
C LYS A 40 3.48 7.13 -11.48
N ALA A 41 3.40 6.61 -10.27
CA ALA A 41 3.10 5.21 -10.01
C ALA A 41 1.64 4.93 -10.35
N VAL A 42 1.40 3.79 -11.00
CA VAL A 42 0.08 3.34 -11.44
C VAL A 42 -0.15 1.93 -10.94
N ALA A 43 -1.21 1.74 -10.15
CA ALA A 43 -1.70 0.44 -9.76
C ALA A 43 -2.07 -0.38 -11.00
N ASN A 44 -1.68 -1.64 -11.02
CA ASN A 44 -2.11 -2.62 -12.01
C ASN A 44 -3.63 -2.85 -11.91
N TYR A 45 -4.24 -3.46 -12.93
CA TYR A 45 -5.70 -3.69 -12.98
C TYR A 45 -6.21 -4.55 -11.81
N ASP A 46 -5.34 -5.35 -11.21
CA ASP A 46 -5.60 -6.25 -10.08
C ASP A 46 -5.11 -5.70 -8.73
N GLU A 47 -4.81 -4.40 -8.68
CA GLU A 47 -4.42 -3.67 -7.47
C GLU A 47 -5.47 -2.65 -7.04
N ASP A 48 -5.60 -2.47 -5.73
CA ASP A 48 -6.36 -1.40 -5.09
C ASP A 48 -5.68 -0.96 -3.77
N ALA A 49 -6.34 -0.06 -3.03
CA ALA A 49 -5.82 0.44 -1.76
C ALA A 49 -5.55 -0.67 -0.72
N ILE A 50 -6.35 -1.74 -0.70
CA ILE A 50 -6.19 -2.86 0.26
C ILE A 50 -5.01 -3.72 -0.16
N THR A 51 -4.92 -4.10 -1.45
CA THR A 51 -3.84 -4.98 -1.92
C THR A 51 -2.47 -4.35 -1.72
N MET A 52 -2.34 -3.05 -2.01
CA MET A 52 -1.09 -2.31 -1.79
C MET A 52 -0.75 -2.20 -0.31
N ALA A 53 -1.74 -1.99 0.55
CA ALA A 53 -1.54 -1.95 2.00
C ALA A 53 -1.09 -3.30 2.57
N VAL A 54 -1.67 -4.42 2.11
CA VAL A 54 -1.21 -5.77 2.47
C VAL A 54 0.23 -5.99 1.98
N ALA A 55 0.57 -5.57 0.76
CA ALA A 55 1.94 -5.69 0.26
C ALA A 55 2.95 -4.89 1.10
N ALA A 56 2.61 -3.66 1.49
CA ALA A 56 3.44 -2.85 2.39
C ALA A 56 3.57 -3.47 3.79
N ALA A 57 2.50 -4.10 4.31
CA ALA A 57 2.52 -4.80 5.58
C ALA A 57 3.39 -6.06 5.55
N LEU A 58 3.37 -6.83 4.45
CA LEU A 58 4.27 -7.97 4.26
C LEU A 58 5.74 -7.52 4.22
N ASP A 59 6.03 -6.42 3.52
CA ASP A 59 7.37 -5.79 3.54
C ASP A 59 7.72 -5.23 4.94
N CYS A 60 6.73 -4.82 5.73
CA CYS A 60 6.95 -4.41 7.12
C CYS A 60 7.30 -5.59 8.03
N LEU A 61 6.67 -6.74 7.83
CA LEU A 61 6.79 -7.89 8.72
C LEU A 61 8.07 -8.69 8.52
N GLN A 62 8.59 -8.86 7.30
CA GLN A 62 9.93 -9.44 7.06
C GLN A 62 10.29 -10.65 7.93
N GLN A 63 9.60 -11.77 7.71
CA GLN A 63 9.74 -13.02 8.48
C GLN A 63 9.44 -12.92 9.99
N ARG A 64 8.93 -11.78 10.50
CA ARG A 64 8.34 -11.73 11.86
C ARG A 64 7.07 -12.56 11.92
N ASP A 65 6.85 -13.17 13.08
CA ASP A 65 5.59 -13.85 13.36
C ASP A 65 4.45 -12.84 13.32
N ARG A 66 3.43 -13.13 12.51
CA ARG A 66 2.24 -12.27 12.34
C ARG A 66 1.31 -12.33 13.56
N ASN A 67 1.49 -13.31 14.46
CA ASN A 67 0.78 -13.38 15.74
C ASN A 67 1.12 -12.23 16.71
N CYS A 68 2.20 -11.47 16.43
CA CYS A 68 2.52 -10.28 17.19
C CYS A 68 1.52 -9.14 16.98
N ILE A 69 0.68 -9.19 15.94
CA ILE A 69 -0.29 -8.14 15.64
C ILE A 69 -1.52 -8.31 16.54
N ASP A 70 -1.82 -7.31 17.36
CA ASP A 70 -3.00 -7.25 18.23
C ASP A 70 -4.09 -6.33 17.68
N GLY A 71 -3.71 -5.40 16.79
CA GLY A 71 -4.63 -4.53 16.07
C GLY A 71 -4.14 -4.20 14.67
N LEU A 72 -5.07 -4.01 13.73
CA LEU A 72 -4.78 -3.56 12.37
C LEU A 72 -5.66 -2.36 12.02
N PHE A 73 -5.02 -1.21 11.82
CA PHE A 73 -5.67 0.02 11.41
C PHE A 73 -5.36 0.31 9.94
N PHE A 74 -6.40 0.43 9.12
CA PHE A 74 -6.25 0.71 7.70
C PHE A 74 -6.68 2.15 7.38
N ALA A 75 -5.82 2.93 6.73
CA ALA A 75 -6.08 4.30 6.34
C ALA A 75 -6.16 4.43 4.81
N SER A 76 -7.23 5.05 4.31
CA SER A 76 -7.37 5.33 2.88
C SER A 76 -8.49 6.32 2.61
N THR A 77 -8.37 7.10 1.53
CA THR A 77 -9.49 7.87 0.95
C THR A 77 -10.06 7.22 -0.31
N SER A 78 -9.61 6.02 -0.67
CA SER A 78 -10.06 5.27 -1.86
C SER A 78 -10.38 3.81 -1.54
N MET A 79 -10.93 3.56 -0.35
CA MET A 79 -11.39 2.24 0.06
C MET A 79 -12.40 1.65 -0.94
N PRO A 80 -12.30 0.35 -1.28
CA PRO A 80 -13.21 -0.30 -2.21
C PRO A 80 -14.61 -0.53 -1.63
N PHE A 81 -14.75 -0.62 -0.30
CA PHE A 81 -16.04 -0.84 0.37
C PHE A 81 -16.39 0.27 1.33
N ALA A 82 -17.67 0.69 1.31
CA ALA A 82 -18.21 1.67 2.24
C ALA A 82 -18.72 1.04 3.55
N GLU A 83 -19.17 -0.22 3.53
CA GLU A 83 -19.76 -0.91 4.69
C GLU A 83 -18.98 -2.17 5.10
N ARG A 84 -18.57 -3.01 4.14
CA ARG A 84 -17.68 -4.14 4.43
C ARG A 84 -16.33 -3.60 4.90
N GLN A 85 -15.96 -3.88 6.14
CA GLN A 85 -14.75 -3.32 6.74
C GLN A 85 -13.49 -3.73 5.96
N ASN A 86 -12.72 -2.74 5.52
CA ASN A 86 -11.57 -2.92 4.64
C ASN A 86 -10.36 -3.47 5.42
N ALA A 87 -10.15 -3.00 6.65
CA ALA A 87 -9.14 -3.52 7.56
C ALA A 87 -9.30 -5.03 7.85
N VAL A 88 -10.52 -5.57 7.85
CA VAL A 88 -10.75 -7.02 8.04
C VAL A 88 -10.22 -7.81 6.85
N ILE A 89 -10.42 -7.31 5.62
CA ILE A 89 -9.89 -7.94 4.41
C ILE A 89 -8.35 -7.94 4.44
N ALA A 90 -7.75 -6.81 4.87
CA ALA A 90 -6.30 -6.73 5.04
C ALA A 90 -5.80 -7.67 6.14
N SER A 91 -6.50 -7.77 7.27
CA SER A 91 -6.19 -8.67 8.38
C SER A 91 -6.25 -10.14 7.97
N ASP A 92 -7.27 -10.53 7.21
CA ASP A 92 -7.40 -11.89 6.66
C ASP A 92 -6.28 -12.17 5.64
N GLY A 93 -5.97 -11.21 4.76
CA GLY A 93 -4.84 -11.32 3.83
C GLY A 93 -3.50 -11.47 4.54
N LEU A 94 -3.34 -10.86 5.72
CA LEU A 94 -2.15 -11.01 6.54
C LEU A 94 -2.19 -12.25 7.43
N ASP A 95 -3.28 -13.01 7.46
CA ASP A 95 -3.49 -14.14 8.39
C ASP A 95 -3.18 -13.74 9.84
N CYS A 96 -3.71 -12.59 10.26
CA CYS A 96 -3.62 -12.16 11.64
C CYS A 96 -4.40 -13.12 12.56
N LYS A 97 -4.00 -13.19 13.84
CA LYS A 97 -4.66 -14.05 14.82
C LYS A 97 -6.13 -13.66 15.05
N ALA A 98 -6.92 -14.60 15.56
CA ALA A 98 -8.27 -14.29 16.01
C ALA A 98 -8.25 -13.25 17.14
N GLY A 99 -9.23 -12.35 17.17
CA GLY A 99 -9.35 -11.30 18.19
C GLY A 99 -8.57 -10.02 17.89
N VAL A 100 -7.93 -9.91 16.72
CA VAL A 100 -7.27 -8.67 16.28
C VAL A 100 -8.28 -7.54 16.10
N ARG A 101 -8.00 -6.39 16.73
CA ARG A 101 -8.85 -5.21 16.64
C ARG A 101 -8.64 -4.49 15.30
N THR A 102 -9.68 -4.38 14.49
CA THR A 102 -9.62 -3.71 13.19
C THR A 102 -10.30 -2.34 13.20
N ALA A 103 -9.76 -1.37 12.45
CA ALA A 103 -10.40 -0.07 12.25
C ALA A 103 -10.05 0.54 10.88
N ASP A 104 -11.02 1.22 10.28
CA ASP A 104 -10.85 1.96 9.02
C ASP A 104 -10.78 3.47 9.33
N PHE A 105 -9.74 4.14 8.84
CA PHE A 105 -9.52 5.59 8.96
C PHE A 105 -9.66 6.24 7.58
N SER A 106 -10.61 7.17 7.43
CA SER A 106 -10.92 7.81 6.15
C SER A 106 -11.39 9.26 6.33
N GLY A 107 -11.91 9.86 5.26
CA GLY A 107 -12.51 11.21 5.28
C GLY A 107 -11.50 12.36 5.16
N SER A 108 -10.20 12.08 5.10
CA SER A 108 -9.16 13.10 4.90
C SER A 108 -7.83 12.49 4.47
N THR A 109 -7.00 13.22 3.74
CA THR A 109 -5.63 12.78 3.40
C THR A 109 -4.69 12.75 4.61
N ARG A 110 -5.07 13.33 5.75
CA ARG A 110 -4.35 13.10 7.02
C ARG A 110 -4.69 11.76 7.70
N ALA A 111 -5.61 10.97 7.15
CA ALA A 111 -6.05 9.71 7.77
C ALA A 111 -4.90 8.75 8.08
N GLY A 112 -3.83 8.74 7.28
CA GLY A 112 -2.63 7.94 7.55
C GLY A 112 -1.94 8.31 8.87
N THR A 113 -1.69 9.61 9.12
CA THR A 113 -1.10 10.05 10.39
C THR A 113 -2.07 9.94 11.55
N THR A 114 -3.38 10.16 11.31
CA THR A 114 -4.40 9.95 12.34
C THR A 114 -4.46 8.48 12.79
N ALA A 115 -4.37 7.54 11.85
CA ALA A 115 -4.29 6.10 12.18
C ALA A 115 -3.00 5.77 12.94
N LEU A 116 -1.87 6.35 12.55
CA LEU A 116 -0.60 6.19 13.27
C LEU A 116 -0.67 6.73 14.71
N LEU A 117 -1.25 7.91 14.92
CA LEU A 117 -1.48 8.46 16.26
C LEU A 117 -2.37 7.54 17.10
N ALA A 118 -3.49 7.09 16.54
CA ALA A 118 -4.38 6.15 17.23
C ALA A 118 -3.68 4.84 17.61
N ALA A 119 -2.76 4.35 16.77
CA ALA A 119 -1.95 3.17 17.07
C ALA A 119 -0.91 3.44 18.16
N LEU A 120 -0.24 4.59 18.12
CA LEU A 120 0.71 5.03 19.17
C LEU A 120 0.02 5.19 20.53
N ASP A 121 -1.22 5.70 20.54
CA ASP A 121 -2.02 5.85 21.76
C ASP A 121 -2.57 4.50 22.27
N SER A 122 -2.78 3.52 21.38
CA SER A 122 -3.33 2.21 21.72
C SER A 122 -2.29 1.15 22.09
N ALA A 123 -1.06 1.30 21.59
CA ALA A 123 0.02 0.36 21.83
C ALA A 123 0.55 0.50 23.27
N ASN A 124 0.87 -0.63 23.89
CA ASN A 124 1.46 -0.71 25.22
C ASN A 124 2.44 -1.90 25.29
N ASP A 125 2.85 -2.29 26.50
CA ASP A 125 3.85 -3.35 26.66
C ASP A 125 3.41 -4.74 26.21
N GLU A 126 2.11 -4.95 26.06
CA GLU A 126 1.51 -6.23 25.64
C GLU A 126 0.85 -6.16 24.27
N THR A 127 0.70 -4.97 23.68
CA THR A 127 -0.05 -4.78 22.43
C THR A 127 0.80 -4.14 21.33
N SER A 128 0.87 -4.82 20.19
CA SER A 128 1.43 -4.23 18.96
C SER A 128 0.34 -3.96 17.94
N ILE A 129 0.32 -2.73 17.42
CA ILE A 129 -0.68 -2.28 16.46
C ILE A 129 -0.02 -2.08 15.10
N MET A 130 -0.50 -2.79 14.11
CA MET A 130 -0.13 -2.57 12.72
C MET A 130 -1.00 -1.45 12.14
N ILE A 131 -0.36 -0.49 11.48
CA ILE A 131 -1.04 0.49 10.65
C ILE A 131 -0.65 0.30 9.21
N CYS A 132 -1.62 0.39 8.31
CA CYS A 132 -1.40 0.32 6.88
C CYS A 132 -2.15 1.48 6.24
N ALA A 133 -1.48 2.25 5.39
CA ALA A 133 -2.13 3.23 4.54
C ALA A 133 -1.93 2.83 3.08
N GLY A 134 -3.00 2.83 2.30
CA GLY A 134 -2.97 2.51 0.87
C GLY A 134 -3.88 3.45 0.09
N GLU A 135 -3.40 3.94 -1.05
CA GLU A 135 -4.14 4.95 -1.82
C GLU A 135 -4.12 4.66 -3.32
N ASN A 136 -5.31 4.66 -3.92
CA ASN A 136 -5.57 4.50 -5.34
C ASN A 136 -6.62 5.54 -5.84
N ARG A 137 -6.36 6.83 -5.61
CA ARG A 137 -7.35 7.89 -5.93
C ARG A 137 -7.56 8.04 -7.43
N GLN A 138 -8.83 8.03 -7.83
CA GLN A 138 -9.24 8.21 -9.22
C GLN A 138 -9.31 9.69 -9.58
N ALA A 139 -8.95 10.03 -10.83
CA ALA A 139 -9.04 11.36 -11.39
C ALA A 139 -9.70 11.32 -12.77
N LYS A 140 -10.36 12.43 -13.16
CA LYS A 140 -10.97 12.55 -14.48
C LYS A 140 -9.90 12.77 -15.56
N PRO A 141 -10.03 12.15 -16.74
CA PRO A 141 -9.20 12.48 -17.89
C PRO A 141 -9.18 14.00 -18.16
N GLY A 142 -8.00 14.59 -18.31
CA GLY A 142 -7.80 16.02 -18.60
C GLY A 142 -7.68 16.91 -17.35
N SER A 143 -7.75 16.33 -16.16
CA SER A 143 -7.52 17.04 -14.90
C SER A 143 -6.03 17.13 -14.55
N ALA A 144 -5.65 18.11 -13.71
CA ALA A 144 -4.31 18.17 -13.13
C ALA A 144 -4.03 16.92 -12.28
N GLN A 145 -5.03 16.43 -11.54
CA GLN A 145 -4.95 15.26 -10.67
C GLN A 145 -4.65 13.97 -11.44
N GLU A 146 -5.10 13.84 -12.69
CA GLU A 146 -4.73 12.70 -13.54
C GLU A 146 -3.22 12.57 -13.71
N HIS A 147 -2.54 13.72 -13.86
CA HIS A 147 -1.09 13.78 -14.00
C HIS A 147 -0.39 13.55 -12.66
N THR A 148 -0.88 14.20 -11.60
CA THR A 148 -0.14 14.30 -10.34
C THR A 148 -0.40 13.18 -9.35
N TYR A 149 -1.58 12.56 -9.34
CA TYR A 149 -1.89 11.47 -8.40
C TYR A 149 -1.05 10.24 -8.70
N GLY A 150 -0.45 9.71 -7.64
CA GLY A 150 0.25 8.44 -7.63
C GLY A 150 -0.52 7.41 -6.82
N ASP A 151 -0.18 6.15 -7.02
CA ASP A 151 -0.69 5.03 -6.22
C ASP A 151 0.44 4.47 -5.35
N GLY A 152 0.12 4.06 -4.13
CA GLY A 152 1.13 3.51 -3.22
C GLY A 152 0.59 3.21 -1.83
N ALA A 153 1.45 2.60 -1.02
CA ALA A 153 1.14 2.26 0.36
C ALA A 153 2.37 2.27 1.26
N ALA A 154 2.12 2.40 2.57
CA ALA A 154 3.10 2.24 3.63
C ALA A 154 2.47 1.53 4.82
N ALA A 155 3.28 0.79 5.57
CA ALA A 155 2.86 0.12 6.78
C ALA A 155 3.90 0.26 7.90
N PHE A 156 3.42 0.36 9.13
CA PHE A 156 4.25 0.39 10.32
C PHE A 156 3.71 -0.56 11.37
N LEU A 157 4.61 -1.20 12.11
CA LEU A 157 4.28 -1.89 13.34
C LEU A 157 4.65 -0.97 14.51
N VAL A 158 3.69 -0.72 15.39
CA VAL A 158 3.82 0.13 16.56
C VAL A 158 3.80 -0.73 17.82
N GLY A 159 4.70 -0.50 18.76
CA GLY A 159 4.82 -1.26 20.00
C GLY A 159 5.86 -0.67 20.95
N SER A 160 6.20 -1.40 22.02
CA SER A 160 7.19 -0.95 23.02
C SER A 160 8.52 -1.70 22.99
N ALA A 161 8.62 -2.80 22.24
CA ALA A 161 9.83 -3.61 22.09
C ALA A 161 10.55 -3.32 20.76
N ASP A 162 11.88 -3.38 20.77
CA ASP A 162 12.73 -3.18 19.57
C ASP A 162 12.38 -1.92 18.75
N ILE A 163 12.06 -0.84 19.46
CA ILE A 163 11.70 0.45 18.87
C ILE A 163 12.86 0.95 18.01
N ILE A 164 12.58 1.25 16.73
CA ILE A 164 13.50 1.86 15.76
C ILE A 164 13.37 3.38 15.71
N ALA A 165 12.18 3.90 16.04
CA ALA A 165 11.88 5.33 16.12
C ALA A 165 10.94 5.57 17.31
N GLU A 166 11.47 6.12 18.39
CA GLU A 166 10.74 6.42 19.62
C GLU A 166 9.81 7.59 19.40
N PHE A 167 8.53 7.43 19.75
CA PHE A 167 7.57 8.52 19.65
C PHE A 167 7.71 9.46 20.85
N LYS A 168 8.03 10.71 20.56
CA LYS A 168 8.24 11.75 21.59
C LYS A 168 7.02 12.64 21.78
N GLY A 169 6.12 12.64 20.80
CA GLY A 169 4.81 13.26 20.91
C GLY A 169 4.33 13.92 19.62
N SER A 170 3.15 14.52 19.69
CA SER A 170 2.48 15.14 18.54
C SER A 170 1.76 16.44 18.87
N TYR A 171 1.37 17.13 17.81
CA TYR A 171 0.46 18.28 17.81
C TYR A 171 -0.43 18.23 16.56
N SER A 172 -1.74 18.34 16.75
CA SER A 172 -2.72 18.28 15.67
C SER A 172 -3.52 19.58 15.59
N VAL A 173 -3.78 20.04 14.37
CA VAL A 173 -4.70 21.16 14.08
C VAL A 173 -5.83 20.62 13.20
N SER A 174 -7.06 21.08 13.41
CA SER A 174 -8.22 20.67 12.64
C SER A 174 -8.90 21.88 12.04
N HIS A 175 -9.09 21.85 10.73
CA HIS A 175 -9.73 22.92 9.96
C HIS A 175 -10.70 22.30 8.98
N ASP A 176 -11.94 22.78 8.95
CA ASP A 176 -12.90 22.45 7.88
C ASP A 176 -12.57 23.25 6.62
N PHE A 177 -11.39 22.97 6.05
CA PHE A 177 -10.89 23.60 4.84
C PHE A 177 -11.26 22.73 3.63
N ILE A 178 -12.19 23.21 2.82
CA ILE A 178 -12.75 22.45 1.69
C ILE A 178 -11.88 22.67 0.44
N ASP A 179 -10.75 21.99 0.38
CA ASP A 179 -9.87 21.97 -0.80
C ASP A 179 -10.30 20.92 -1.83
N TYR A 180 -10.50 19.70 -1.36
CA TYR A 180 -10.94 18.55 -2.12
C TYR A 180 -12.13 17.89 -1.41
N ARG A 181 -13.17 17.54 -2.17
CA ARG A 181 -14.34 16.86 -1.63
C ARG A 181 -14.84 15.77 -2.56
N ARG A 182 -15.35 14.69 -1.97
CA ARG A 182 -16.00 13.59 -2.69
C ARG A 182 -17.04 12.96 -1.77
N THR A 183 -18.27 12.84 -2.23
CA THR A 183 -19.31 12.11 -1.49
C THR A 183 -19.08 10.59 -1.56
N SER A 184 -19.80 9.81 -0.77
CA SER A 184 -19.69 8.34 -0.76
C SER A 184 -20.14 7.67 -2.07
N THR A 185 -20.97 8.34 -2.87
CA THR A 185 -21.49 7.83 -4.15
C THR A 185 -20.71 8.32 -5.36
N GLU A 186 -19.87 9.35 -5.19
CA GLU A 186 -19.10 9.90 -6.29
C GLU A 186 -17.79 9.14 -6.50
N ARG A 187 -17.51 8.86 -7.77
CA ARG A 187 -16.27 8.22 -8.17
C ARG A 187 -15.07 9.17 -8.13
N PHE A 188 -15.29 10.41 -8.57
CA PHE A 188 -14.25 11.43 -8.73
C PHE A 188 -14.45 12.55 -7.72
N LEU A 189 -13.34 13.07 -7.21
CA LEU A 189 -13.36 14.24 -6.36
C LEU A 189 -13.64 15.52 -7.14
N HIS A 190 -14.04 16.55 -6.40
CA HIS A 190 -14.06 17.94 -6.82
C HIS A 190 -12.91 18.68 -6.14
N THR A 191 -12.25 19.57 -6.88
CA THR A 191 -11.21 20.46 -6.39
C THR A 191 -11.70 21.90 -6.40
N TRP A 192 -11.21 22.70 -5.47
CA TRP A 192 -11.35 24.16 -5.52
C TRP A 192 -10.16 24.82 -6.26
N GLU A 193 -10.09 26.15 -6.24
CA GLU A 193 -9.03 26.93 -6.89
C GLU A 193 -7.64 26.60 -6.33
N GLU A 194 -6.72 26.17 -7.19
CA GLU A 194 -5.38 25.71 -6.80
C GLU A 194 -4.58 26.77 -6.01
N ARG A 195 -4.72 28.04 -6.40
CA ARG A 195 -4.06 29.16 -5.71
C ARG A 195 -4.57 29.30 -4.29
N TRP A 196 -5.89 29.22 -4.09
CA TRP A 196 -6.52 29.28 -2.77
C TRP A 196 -6.06 28.10 -1.89
N ILE A 197 -6.09 26.88 -2.42
CA ILE A 197 -5.63 25.67 -1.72
C ILE A 197 -4.16 25.85 -1.28
N ARG A 198 -3.32 26.41 -2.16
CA ARG A 198 -1.92 26.69 -1.86
C ARG A 198 -1.73 27.72 -0.76
N GLU A 199 -2.36 28.88 -0.90
CA GLU A 199 -2.10 30.06 -0.05
C GLU A 199 -2.79 29.97 1.31
N GLU A 200 -3.98 29.36 1.37
CA GLU A 200 -4.80 29.29 2.58
C GLU A 200 -4.78 27.91 3.24
N GLY A 201 -4.66 26.85 2.44
CA GLY A 201 -4.51 25.49 2.95
C GLY A 201 -3.06 25.23 3.35
N TYR A 202 -2.28 24.67 2.43
CA TYR A 202 -0.89 24.23 2.67
C TYR A 202 -0.05 25.30 3.40
N SER A 203 -0.06 26.54 2.90
CA SER A 203 0.85 27.58 3.42
C SER A 203 0.49 28.07 4.82
N LYS A 204 -0.74 27.90 5.32
CA LYS A 204 -1.13 28.34 6.67
C LYS A 204 -1.24 27.18 7.65
N ILE A 205 -1.91 26.10 7.25
CA ILE A 205 -2.24 24.97 8.12
C ILE A 205 -0.99 24.16 8.51
N ILE A 206 -0.09 23.89 7.56
CA ILE A 206 1.13 23.10 7.83
C ILE A 206 2.05 23.85 8.82
N PRO A 207 2.40 25.13 8.61
CA PRO A 207 3.20 25.87 9.59
C PRO A 207 2.55 25.97 10.98
N GLU A 208 1.22 26.03 11.06
CA GLU A 208 0.52 26.03 12.34
C GLU A 208 0.78 24.74 13.13
N ALA A 209 0.70 23.58 12.48
CA ALA A 209 1.00 22.29 13.11
C ALA A 209 2.47 22.18 13.52
N VAL A 210 3.39 22.57 12.64
CA VAL A 210 4.85 22.56 12.90
C VAL A 210 5.19 23.45 14.10
N ASN A 211 4.73 24.70 14.09
CA ASN A 211 5.01 25.65 15.15
C ASN A 211 4.32 25.25 16.46
N GLY A 212 3.13 24.66 16.38
CA GLY A 212 2.43 24.09 17.55
C GLY A 212 3.23 22.97 18.21
N LEU A 213 3.79 22.05 17.42
CA LEU A 213 4.68 20.99 17.92
C LEU A 213 5.94 21.58 18.56
N ALA A 214 6.66 22.44 17.83
CA ALA A 214 7.88 23.09 18.31
C ALA A 214 7.65 23.84 19.62
N LYS A 215 6.55 24.59 19.73
CA LYS A 215 6.16 25.29 20.96
C LYS A 215 5.81 24.33 22.09
N LYS A 216 5.01 23.28 21.83
CA LYS A 216 4.55 22.33 22.85
C LYS A 216 5.71 21.57 23.50
N TYR A 217 6.72 21.20 22.72
CA TYR A 217 7.89 20.45 23.21
C TYR A 217 9.13 21.32 23.45
N ASN A 218 9.00 22.65 23.35
CA ASN A 218 10.10 23.62 23.53
C ASN A 218 11.33 23.31 22.67
N MET A 219 11.10 23.08 21.38
CA MET A 219 12.13 22.73 20.40
C MET A 219 12.23 23.77 19.29
N ASN A 220 13.36 23.78 18.58
CA ASN A 220 13.55 24.52 17.34
C ASN A 220 13.50 23.59 16.11
N VAL A 221 12.96 24.08 14.98
CA VAL A 221 12.95 23.37 13.68
C VAL A 221 14.36 22.97 13.25
N ALA A 222 15.39 23.76 13.59
CA ALA A 222 16.80 23.46 13.30
C ALA A 222 17.33 22.20 14.01
N GLU A 223 16.66 21.72 15.06
CA GLU A 223 17.08 20.50 15.77
C GLU A 223 16.71 19.20 15.04
N PHE A 224 15.79 19.26 14.08
CA PHE A 224 15.35 18.08 13.34
C PHE A 224 16.36 17.74 12.24
N SER A 225 16.92 16.54 12.26
CA SER A 225 17.77 16.02 11.18
C SER A 225 16.99 15.89 9.87
N LYS A 226 15.71 15.51 9.97
CA LYS A 226 14.82 15.34 8.82
C LYS A 226 13.39 15.81 9.14
N ILE A 227 12.78 16.51 8.19
CA ILE A 227 11.43 17.06 8.25
C ILE A 227 10.69 16.57 7.02
N ILE A 228 9.58 15.90 7.28
CA ILE A 228 8.75 15.26 6.29
C ILE A 228 7.47 16.05 6.21
N ILE A 229 7.16 16.60 5.03
CA ILE A 229 5.96 17.39 4.81
C ILE A 229 5.21 16.79 3.62
N ALA A 230 4.03 16.23 3.88
CA ALA A 230 3.13 15.72 2.84
C ALA A 230 2.46 16.89 2.09
N CYS A 231 3.24 17.58 1.28
CA CYS A 231 2.78 18.65 0.40
C CYS A 231 3.17 18.31 -1.05
N PRO A 232 2.21 17.95 -1.91
CA PRO A 232 2.50 17.55 -3.29
C PRO A 232 2.82 18.75 -4.21
N VAL A 233 2.75 19.98 -3.70
CA VAL A 233 2.99 21.20 -4.49
C VAL A 233 4.37 21.76 -4.15
N THR A 234 5.36 21.52 -5.02
CA THR A 234 6.76 21.93 -4.80
C THR A 234 6.92 23.41 -4.46
N GLY A 235 6.19 24.29 -5.14
CA GLY A 235 6.22 25.73 -4.86
C GLY A 235 5.71 26.08 -3.46
N ALA A 236 4.67 25.38 -2.99
CA ALA A 236 4.13 25.55 -1.65
C ALA A 236 5.10 25.03 -0.58
N LEU A 237 5.66 23.83 -0.80
CA LEU A 237 6.65 23.23 0.08
C LEU A 237 7.86 24.15 0.30
N ASN A 238 8.41 24.72 -0.78
CA ASN A 238 9.53 25.66 -0.69
C ASN A 238 9.17 26.92 0.11
N GLY A 239 7.93 27.42 -0.02
CA GLY A 239 7.44 28.54 0.77
C GLY A 239 7.26 28.20 2.25
N ILE A 240 6.72 27.01 2.54
CA ILE A 240 6.54 26.48 3.89
C ILE A 240 7.89 26.32 4.58
N ALA A 241 8.86 25.67 3.92
CA ALA A 241 10.20 25.44 4.46
C ALA A 241 10.87 26.74 4.91
N LYS A 242 10.84 27.78 4.06
CA LYS A 242 11.34 29.12 4.41
C LYS A 242 10.62 29.72 5.61
N ARG A 243 9.30 29.57 5.69
CA ARG A 243 8.47 30.14 6.76
C ARG A 243 8.72 29.48 8.11
N ILE A 244 8.97 28.17 8.13
CA ILE A 244 9.28 27.43 9.36
C ILE A 244 10.78 27.44 9.70
N GLY A 245 11.63 27.99 8.83
CA GLY A 245 13.07 28.04 9.02
C GLY A 245 13.81 26.72 8.75
N ALA A 246 13.22 25.81 7.96
CA ALA A 246 13.86 24.56 7.56
C ALA A 246 14.82 24.77 6.38
N THR A 247 15.97 24.11 6.39
CA THR A 247 16.90 24.08 5.25
C THR A 247 16.50 23.01 4.22
N PRO A 248 16.91 23.13 2.95
CA PRO A 248 16.63 22.11 1.94
C PRO A 248 17.12 20.71 2.31
N GLU A 249 18.25 20.60 3.01
CA GLU A 249 18.86 19.32 3.42
C GLU A 249 18.05 18.60 4.51
N GLN A 250 17.34 19.38 5.33
CA GLN A 250 16.41 18.86 6.34
C GLN A 250 15.13 18.31 5.70
N LEU A 251 14.77 18.68 4.46
CA LEU A 251 13.52 18.20 3.85
C LEU A 251 13.70 16.80 3.26
N GLN A 252 12.73 15.93 3.50
CA GLN A 252 12.62 14.68 2.76
C GLN A 252 12.10 14.95 1.34
N ASP A 253 12.67 14.27 0.33
CA ASP A 253 12.11 14.32 -1.03
C ASP A 253 10.66 13.78 -1.02
N THR A 254 9.73 14.59 -1.50
CA THR A 254 8.30 14.25 -1.64
C THR A 254 8.02 13.11 -2.61
N MET A 255 9.00 12.69 -3.42
CA MET A 255 8.83 11.71 -4.50
C MET A 255 7.74 12.09 -5.52
N ILE A 256 7.30 13.36 -5.55
CA ILE A 256 6.23 13.82 -6.45
C ILE A 256 6.61 13.68 -7.92
N ALA A 257 7.91 13.66 -8.25
CA ALA A 257 8.38 13.52 -9.62
C ALA A 257 8.46 12.06 -10.12
N SER A 258 8.52 11.08 -9.21
CA SER A 258 8.74 9.65 -9.52
C SER A 258 7.56 8.75 -9.13
N VAL A 259 6.80 9.12 -8.11
CA VAL A 259 5.66 8.35 -7.58
C VAL A 259 4.36 9.12 -7.77
N GLY A 260 4.36 10.42 -7.52
CA GLY A 260 3.14 11.24 -7.51
C GLY A 260 2.52 11.33 -6.12
N ASP A 261 1.38 12.02 -6.04
CA ASP A 261 0.66 12.27 -4.80
C ASP A 261 -0.14 11.03 -4.39
N THR A 262 0.35 10.30 -3.39
CA THR A 262 -0.25 9.08 -2.83
C THR A 262 -1.23 9.37 -1.68
N GLY A 263 -1.74 10.61 -1.57
CA GLY A 263 -2.84 10.97 -0.68
C GLY A 263 -2.58 10.59 0.77
N SER A 264 -3.46 9.76 1.35
CA SER A 264 -3.34 9.37 2.75
C SER A 264 -2.11 8.53 3.09
N ALA A 265 -1.52 7.85 2.10
CA ALA A 265 -0.28 7.10 2.26
C ALA A 265 0.97 7.99 2.19
N MET A 266 0.88 9.19 1.60
CA MET A 266 2.03 10.07 1.35
C MET A 266 2.89 10.34 2.59
N PRO A 267 2.39 10.88 3.72
CA PRO A 267 3.25 11.18 4.87
C PRO A 267 3.97 9.94 5.41
N LEU A 268 3.32 8.78 5.32
CA LEU A 268 3.85 7.51 5.80
C LEU A 268 4.89 6.92 4.85
N MET A 269 4.67 6.99 3.54
CA MET A 269 5.67 6.58 2.53
C MET A 269 6.93 7.44 2.61
N LEU A 270 6.76 8.76 2.78
CA LEU A 270 7.90 9.66 2.99
C LEU A 270 8.62 9.34 4.30
N PHE A 271 7.90 8.93 5.34
CA PHE A 271 8.51 8.47 6.59
C PHE A 271 9.32 7.19 6.42
N VAL A 272 8.85 6.23 5.64
CA VAL A 272 9.67 5.06 5.27
C VAL A 272 10.95 5.49 4.54
N ALA A 273 10.85 6.36 3.55
CA ALA A 273 12.02 6.86 2.80
C ALA A 273 13.04 7.54 3.74
N ALA A 274 12.58 8.36 4.68
CA ALA A 274 13.46 8.98 5.67
C ALA A 274 14.12 7.96 6.62
N LEU A 275 13.40 6.90 7.02
CA LEU A 275 13.93 5.85 7.88
C LEU A 275 14.98 4.95 7.19
N GLU A 276 14.93 4.81 5.86
CA GLU A 276 15.96 4.11 5.08
C GLU A 276 17.31 4.85 5.12
N GLU A 277 17.29 6.17 5.29
CA GLU A 277 18.47 7.04 5.34
C GLU A 277 18.89 7.44 6.77
N ALA A 278 18.05 7.14 7.76
CA ALA A 278 18.18 7.63 9.13
C ALA A 278 19.33 6.99 9.92
N LYS A 279 19.87 7.76 10.87
CA LYS A 279 20.93 7.35 11.79
C LYS A 279 20.44 7.41 13.24
N PRO A 280 21.00 6.60 14.15
CA PRO A 280 20.68 6.69 15.56
C PRO A 280 20.93 8.11 16.09
N GLY A 281 19.99 8.61 16.89
CA GLY A 281 19.98 9.98 17.41
C GLY A 281 19.34 11.02 16.50
N ASP A 282 19.00 10.66 15.25
CA ASP A 282 18.28 11.59 14.37
C ASP A 282 16.91 11.95 14.95
N LYS A 283 16.58 13.24 14.89
CA LYS A 283 15.26 13.77 15.22
C LYS A 283 14.46 13.93 13.92
N ILE A 284 13.33 13.24 13.81
CA ILE A 284 12.47 13.27 12.62
C ILE A 284 11.12 13.90 12.96
N MET A 285 10.70 14.88 12.16
CA MET A 285 9.35 15.44 12.19
C MET A 285 8.54 14.92 11.01
N VAL A 286 7.35 14.38 11.27
CA VAL A 286 6.40 13.94 10.23
C VAL A 286 5.17 14.84 10.24
N VAL A 287 4.88 15.49 9.11
CA VAL A 287 3.81 16.47 8.98
C VAL A 287 2.87 16.08 7.83
N SER A 288 1.60 15.82 8.16
CA SER A 288 0.56 15.53 7.18
C SER A 288 -0.22 16.77 6.76
N TYR A 289 -1.09 16.60 5.77
CA TYR A 289 -2.05 17.63 5.37
C TYR A 289 -3.37 16.99 4.94
N GLY A 290 -4.48 17.70 5.20
CA GLY A 290 -5.84 17.37 4.81
C GLY A 290 -6.79 18.40 5.43
N SER A 291 -7.83 17.93 6.12
CA SER A 291 -8.78 18.77 6.89
C SER A 291 -8.15 19.25 8.20
N GLY A 292 -7.01 19.93 8.08
CA GLY A 292 -6.04 20.17 9.15
C GLY A 292 -4.68 19.54 8.86
N SER A 293 -3.92 19.26 9.91
CA SER A 293 -2.59 18.67 9.82
C SER A 293 -2.22 18.01 11.15
N ASP A 294 -1.47 16.90 11.08
CA ASP A 294 -0.80 16.32 12.24
C ASP A 294 0.70 16.54 12.10
N ALA A 295 1.37 16.97 13.17
CA ALA A 295 2.82 16.99 13.29
C ALA A 295 3.25 16.00 14.38
N LEU A 296 4.13 15.07 14.05
CA LEU A 296 4.64 14.01 14.92
C LEU A 296 6.15 14.12 15.05
N TYR A 297 6.68 13.87 16.25
CA TYR A 297 8.11 13.86 16.56
C TYR A 297 8.58 12.46 16.95
N PHE A 298 9.63 11.99 16.27
CA PHE A 298 10.33 10.76 16.58
C PHE A 298 11.84 10.97 16.79
N GLU A 299 12.43 10.17 17.68
CA GLU A 299 13.89 10.02 17.85
C GLU A 299 14.32 8.63 17.40
N ILE A 300 15.31 8.56 16.52
CA ILE A 300 15.78 7.31 15.93
C ILE A 300 16.71 6.58 16.89
N THR A 301 16.50 5.28 17.06
CA THR A 301 17.29 4.44 17.97
C THR A 301 18.38 3.66 17.22
N ASP A 302 19.24 2.96 17.95
CA ASP A 302 20.25 2.07 17.36
C ASP A 302 19.65 0.91 16.54
N LYS A 303 18.40 0.53 16.79
CA LYS A 303 17.75 -0.60 16.10
C LYS A 303 17.50 -0.31 14.62
N ILE A 304 17.55 0.96 14.20
CA ILE A 304 17.40 1.35 12.79
C ILE A 304 18.46 0.69 11.88
N LYS A 305 19.67 0.44 12.39
CA LYS A 305 20.81 -0.12 11.65
C LYS A 305 20.51 -1.48 11.02
N THR A 306 19.57 -2.24 11.58
CA THR A 306 19.17 -3.56 11.09
C THR A 306 17.73 -3.58 10.57
N ALA A 307 16.98 -2.49 10.73
CA ALA A 307 15.54 -2.46 10.45
C ALA A 307 15.20 -2.63 8.96
N GLY A 308 16.10 -2.26 8.05
CA GLY A 308 15.92 -2.37 6.60
C GLY A 308 16.35 -3.72 6.00
N LYS A 309 16.96 -4.63 6.78
CA LYS A 309 17.50 -5.88 6.22
C LYS A 309 16.37 -6.75 5.63
N GLY A 310 16.55 -7.14 4.37
CA GLY A 310 15.61 -7.97 3.61
C GLY A 310 14.43 -7.21 3.00
N LYS A 311 14.21 -5.94 3.39
CA LYS A 311 13.12 -5.10 2.91
C LYS A 311 13.37 -4.60 1.51
N LYS A 312 12.29 -4.54 0.74
CA LYS A 312 12.30 -3.82 -0.53
C LYS A 312 12.15 -2.33 -0.27
N GLY A 313 11.25 -1.94 0.65
CA GLY A 313 11.09 -0.55 1.06
C GLY A 313 10.79 0.39 -0.11
N ILE A 314 10.99 1.69 0.07
CA ILE A 314 10.82 2.69 -0.99
C ILE A 314 11.87 2.50 -2.07
N THR A 315 13.15 2.42 -1.68
CA THR A 315 14.27 2.35 -2.63
C THR A 315 14.16 1.14 -3.59
N GLY A 316 13.85 -0.05 -3.07
CA GLY A 316 13.69 -1.23 -3.90
C GLY A 316 12.46 -1.19 -4.80
N HIS A 317 11.36 -0.58 -4.34
CA HIS A 317 10.14 -0.40 -5.14
C HIS A 317 10.26 0.70 -6.21
N LEU A 318 11.16 1.67 -6.03
CA LEU A 318 11.54 2.60 -7.10
C LEU A 318 12.37 1.93 -8.19
N ALA A 319 13.24 0.99 -7.81
CA ALA A 319 14.11 0.26 -8.74
C ALA A 319 13.38 -0.84 -9.53
N ASP A 320 12.50 -1.61 -8.90
CA ASP A 320 11.73 -2.66 -9.57
C ASP A 320 10.41 -2.10 -10.11
N ARG A 321 10.46 -1.65 -11.36
CA ARG A 321 9.39 -0.95 -12.07
C ARG A 321 9.30 -1.39 -13.54
N ASN A 322 8.21 -1.02 -14.18
CA ASN A 322 8.00 -1.12 -15.62
C ASN A 322 7.13 0.05 -16.10
N ASP A 323 7.27 0.45 -17.36
CA ASP A 323 6.54 1.62 -17.89
C ASP A 323 5.23 1.20 -18.57
N ILE A 324 4.15 1.94 -18.30
CA ILE A 324 2.93 1.95 -19.13
C ILE A 324 3.09 3.03 -20.18
N ASN A 325 3.43 2.59 -21.40
CA ASN A 325 3.64 3.46 -22.56
C ASN A 325 2.37 3.66 -23.41
N VAL A 326 1.22 3.13 -22.98
CA VAL A 326 -0.05 3.21 -23.70
C VAL A 326 -1.10 3.86 -22.81
N TYR A 327 -1.55 5.07 -23.18
CA TYR A 327 -2.54 5.81 -22.40
C TYR A 327 -3.89 5.08 -22.29
N GLY A 328 -4.35 4.44 -23.37
CA GLY A 328 -5.57 3.62 -23.34
C GLY A 328 -5.50 2.49 -22.31
N LYS A 329 -4.33 1.84 -22.15
CA LYS A 329 -4.10 0.80 -21.13
C LYS A 329 -4.23 1.38 -19.71
N TYR A 330 -3.65 2.56 -19.46
CA TYR A 330 -3.87 3.28 -18.21
C TYR A 330 -5.37 3.55 -17.95
N LEU A 331 -6.10 4.06 -18.94
CA LEU A 331 -7.53 4.32 -18.78
C LEU A 331 -8.34 3.05 -18.46
N VAL A 332 -8.02 1.93 -19.11
CA VAL A 332 -8.65 0.63 -18.82
C VAL A 332 -8.34 0.18 -17.39
N TYR A 333 -7.09 0.28 -16.94
CA TYR A 333 -6.69 -0.12 -15.58
C TYR A 333 -7.38 0.71 -14.50
N ARG A 334 -7.60 1.99 -14.79
CA ARG A 334 -8.35 2.90 -13.92
C ARG A 334 -9.88 2.74 -14.07
N ASN A 335 -10.36 1.83 -14.92
CA ASN A 335 -11.76 1.60 -15.26
C ASN A 335 -12.46 2.87 -15.83
N LEU A 336 -11.72 3.73 -16.53
CA LEU A 336 -12.18 5.01 -17.08
C LEU A 336 -12.64 4.92 -18.53
N LEU A 337 -12.17 3.90 -19.25
CA LEU A 337 -12.55 3.61 -20.61
C LEU A 337 -13.27 2.25 -20.64
N PRO A 338 -14.55 2.19 -21.01
CA PRO A 338 -15.22 0.92 -21.24
C PRO A 338 -14.56 0.23 -22.44
N LEU A 339 -14.12 -1.01 -22.24
CA LEU A 339 -13.51 -1.83 -23.27
C LEU A 339 -14.53 -2.88 -23.72
N GLU A 340 -14.51 -3.22 -25.00
CA GLU A 340 -15.23 -4.38 -25.52
C GLU A 340 -14.51 -5.65 -25.04
N ILE A 341 -15.13 -6.42 -24.15
CA ILE A 341 -14.51 -7.55 -23.45
C ILE A 341 -14.95 -8.92 -24.00
N GLY A 342 -15.95 -8.95 -24.88
CA GLY A 342 -16.53 -10.16 -25.43
C GLY A 342 -17.17 -11.08 -24.39
N ILE A 343 -17.80 -12.16 -24.88
CA ILE A 343 -18.61 -13.07 -24.05
C ILE A 343 -17.86 -13.71 -22.87
N ARG A 344 -16.53 -13.87 -22.98
CA ARG A 344 -15.70 -14.46 -21.90
C ARG A 344 -15.40 -13.46 -20.79
N GLY A 345 -15.37 -12.16 -21.09
CA GLY A 345 -15.20 -11.11 -20.09
C GLY A 345 -16.51 -10.73 -19.39
N GLU A 346 -17.65 -10.93 -20.05
CA GLU A 346 -18.99 -10.73 -19.48
C GLU A 346 -19.33 -11.75 -18.38
N GLU A 347 -18.74 -12.95 -18.44
CA GLU A 347 -19.02 -14.01 -17.49
C GLU A 347 -18.31 -13.77 -16.15
N ILE A 348 -19.08 -13.41 -15.13
CA ILE A 348 -18.62 -13.31 -13.74
C ILE A 348 -19.34 -14.36 -12.91
N ALA A 349 -18.63 -15.43 -12.56
CA ALA A 349 -19.16 -16.47 -11.69
C ALA A 349 -19.57 -15.85 -10.34
N PRO A 350 -20.82 -16.07 -9.86
CA PRO A 350 -21.26 -15.55 -8.58
C PRO A 350 -20.35 -16.00 -7.45
N THR A 351 -19.94 -15.05 -6.61
CA THR A 351 -19.11 -15.37 -5.45
C THR A 351 -19.93 -16.17 -4.44
N ALA A 352 -19.49 -17.39 -4.13
CA ALA A 352 -20.06 -18.17 -3.04
C ALA A 352 -19.63 -17.59 -1.67
N MET A 353 -20.30 -16.52 -1.22
CA MET A 353 -19.96 -15.84 0.05
C MET A 353 -19.99 -16.78 1.26
N SER A 354 -20.88 -17.79 1.25
CA SER A 354 -20.94 -18.79 2.32
C SER A 354 -19.74 -19.76 2.31
N THR A 355 -19.11 -19.97 1.15
CA THR A 355 -17.83 -20.68 1.05
C THR A 355 -16.71 -19.79 1.58
N LEU A 356 -16.71 -18.49 1.25
CA LEU A 356 -15.75 -17.55 1.84
C LEU A 356 -15.87 -17.49 3.37
N GLY A 357 -17.08 -17.55 3.93
CA GLY A 357 -17.27 -17.58 5.38
C GLY A 357 -16.78 -18.88 6.06
N ARG A 358 -16.83 -20.02 5.35
CA ARG A 358 -16.44 -21.35 5.90
C ARG A 358 -14.97 -21.68 5.67
N ASP A 359 -14.49 -21.39 4.46
CA ASP A 359 -13.18 -21.79 3.94
C ASP A 359 -12.28 -20.58 3.64
N GLY A 360 -12.65 -19.39 4.15
CA GLY A 360 -12.02 -18.11 3.83
C GLY A 360 -10.52 -18.09 4.05
N LYS A 361 -10.02 -18.71 5.13
CA LYS A 361 -8.58 -18.81 5.37
C LYS A 361 -7.81 -19.47 4.23
N GLY A 362 -8.40 -20.46 3.56
CA GLY A 362 -7.78 -21.06 2.38
C GLY A 362 -7.70 -20.10 1.20
N ILE A 363 -8.66 -19.18 1.09
CA ILE A 363 -8.81 -18.24 -0.01
C ILE A 363 -7.99 -16.96 0.24
N THR A 364 -8.27 -16.24 1.32
CA THR A 364 -7.71 -14.90 1.59
C THR A 364 -6.35 -14.95 2.25
N ALA A 365 -6.09 -15.91 3.14
CA ALA A 365 -4.81 -16.05 3.85
C ALA A 365 -3.81 -17.03 3.17
N LEU A 366 -4.28 -17.76 2.15
CA LEU A 366 -3.56 -18.87 1.49
C LEU A 366 -3.13 -19.97 2.48
N ILE A 367 -4.04 -20.36 3.37
CA ILE A 367 -3.83 -21.43 4.34
C ILE A 367 -4.20 -22.79 3.75
N GLY A 368 -3.22 -23.70 3.71
CA GLY A 368 -3.45 -25.13 3.52
C GLY A 368 -3.34 -25.89 4.83
N SER A 369 -2.88 -27.14 4.74
CA SER A 369 -2.65 -28.01 5.91
C SER A 369 -1.23 -28.55 5.92
N ARG A 370 -0.66 -28.77 7.10
CA ARG A 370 0.57 -29.55 7.33
C ARG A 370 0.25 -30.78 8.18
N CYS A 371 0.65 -31.95 7.70
CA CYS A 371 0.46 -33.20 8.43
C CYS A 371 1.30 -33.21 9.72
N LYS A 372 0.68 -33.54 10.87
CA LYS A 372 1.37 -33.67 12.16
C LYS A 372 2.29 -34.87 12.21
N ALA A 373 1.93 -35.96 11.53
CA ALA A 373 2.68 -37.21 11.56
C ALA A 373 3.97 -37.16 10.72
N CYS A 374 3.91 -36.63 9.49
CA CYS A 374 5.05 -36.63 8.57
C CYS A 374 5.54 -35.23 8.16
N GLY A 375 4.87 -34.16 8.58
CA GLY A 375 5.27 -32.78 8.29
C GLY A 375 4.95 -32.29 6.89
N THR A 376 4.32 -33.10 6.01
CA THR A 376 4.01 -32.72 4.62
C THR A 376 2.98 -31.58 4.56
N PRO A 377 3.34 -30.41 4.02
CA PRO A 377 2.40 -29.34 3.70
C PRO A 377 1.68 -29.61 2.36
N GLN A 378 0.43 -29.21 2.28
CA GLN A 378 -0.46 -29.50 1.17
C GLN A 378 -1.52 -28.39 1.03
N TYR A 379 -1.80 -28.02 -0.22
CA TYR A 379 -2.85 -27.07 -0.59
C TYR A 379 -3.69 -27.67 -1.72
N PRO A 380 -5.03 -27.51 -1.72
CA PRO A 380 -5.85 -26.91 -0.67
C PRO A 380 -5.82 -27.71 0.64
N LYS A 381 -6.38 -27.17 1.71
CA LYS A 381 -6.52 -27.87 3.00
C LYS A 381 -7.19 -29.24 2.80
N GLN A 382 -6.57 -30.32 3.29
CA GLN A 382 -7.16 -31.66 3.28
C GLN A 382 -7.23 -32.25 4.68
N ARG A 383 -8.07 -33.26 4.84
CA ARG A 383 -8.16 -34.10 6.04
C ARG A 383 -7.21 -35.30 6.01
N VAL A 384 -6.88 -35.79 4.82
CA VAL A 384 -6.00 -36.95 4.62
C VAL A 384 -4.66 -36.46 4.09
N CYS A 385 -3.57 -37.03 4.60
CA CYS A 385 -2.22 -36.70 4.14
C CYS A 385 -2.03 -37.18 2.71
N VAL A 386 -1.56 -36.30 1.83
CA VAL A 386 -1.26 -36.63 0.43
C VAL A 386 0.02 -37.44 0.26
N ASN A 387 0.84 -37.55 1.31
CA ASN A 387 2.04 -38.38 1.30
C ASN A 387 1.62 -39.88 1.29
N PRO A 388 1.96 -40.63 0.23
CA PRO A 388 1.54 -42.03 0.07
C PRO A 388 2.09 -42.95 1.17
N ASP A 389 3.21 -42.57 1.79
CA ASP A 389 3.84 -43.35 2.87
C ASP A 389 3.27 -43.03 4.26
N CYS A 390 2.37 -42.04 4.37
CA CYS A 390 1.81 -41.60 5.64
C CYS A 390 0.32 -41.95 5.78
N GLY A 391 -0.54 -41.43 4.89
CA GLY A 391 -1.98 -41.68 4.93
C GLY A 391 -2.70 -41.22 6.21
N ALA A 392 -2.08 -40.40 7.08
CA ALA A 392 -2.70 -39.91 8.31
C ALA A 392 -4.00 -39.15 8.03
N ILE A 393 -5.00 -39.34 8.90
CA ILE A 393 -6.35 -38.79 8.77
C ILE A 393 -6.64 -37.89 9.96
N ASP A 394 -7.14 -36.68 9.70
CA ASP A 394 -7.51 -35.68 10.71
C ASP A 394 -6.36 -35.21 11.63
N GLU A 395 -5.11 -35.49 11.25
CA GLU A 395 -3.89 -35.06 11.94
C GLU A 395 -3.20 -33.91 11.19
N MET A 396 -3.88 -32.76 11.11
CA MET A 396 -3.44 -31.61 10.30
C MET A 396 -3.39 -30.32 11.13
N ASP A 397 -2.34 -29.51 10.96
CA ASP A 397 -2.27 -28.11 11.41
C ASP A 397 -2.44 -27.16 10.22
N ASP A 398 -2.88 -25.93 10.50
CA ASP A 398 -2.94 -24.86 9.49
C ASP A 398 -1.51 -24.52 9.03
N TYR A 399 -1.31 -24.37 7.71
CA TYR A 399 -0.01 -24.03 7.13
C TYR A 399 -0.14 -22.90 6.11
N ARG A 400 0.63 -21.83 6.33
CA ARG A 400 0.60 -20.63 5.51
C ARG A 400 1.56 -20.74 4.32
N PHE A 401 1.02 -20.54 3.13
CA PHE A 401 1.78 -20.51 1.88
C PHE A 401 2.09 -19.07 1.40
N SER A 402 1.40 -18.06 1.94
CA SER A 402 1.48 -16.67 1.47
C SER A 402 2.82 -15.97 1.74
N ASP A 403 3.65 -16.46 2.68
CA ASP A 403 5.02 -15.99 2.92
C ASP A 403 6.11 -16.92 2.36
N LYS A 404 5.71 -17.96 1.63
CA LYS A 404 6.66 -18.95 1.08
C LYS A 404 7.10 -18.53 -0.32
N ILE A 405 8.36 -18.81 -0.62
CA ILE A 405 8.87 -18.79 -1.99
C ILE A 405 8.46 -20.10 -2.65
N GLY A 406 7.84 -19.99 -3.81
CA GLY A 406 7.54 -21.12 -4.68
C GLY A 406 8.45 -21.14 -5.90
N THR A 407 8.38 -22.22 -6.66
CA THR A 407 9.09 -22.43 -7.92
C THR A 407 8.09 -22.69 -9.01
N LEU A 408 8.17 -21.93 -10.10
CA LEU A 408 7.29 -22.11 -11.26
C LEU A 408 7.68 -23.37 -12.03
N THR A 409 6.83 -24.38 -12.09
CA THR A 409 7.14 -25.68 -12.74
C THR A 409 6.58 -25.82 -14.14
N ALA A 410 5.47 -25.14 -14.44
CA ALA A 410 4.90 -25.03 -15.77
C ALA A 410 4.11 -23.72 -15.86
N PHE A 411 4.08 -23.09 -17.02
CA PHE A 411 3.28 -21.89 -17.27
C PHE A 411 2.79 -21.82 -18.70
N THR A 412 1.77 -21.01 -18.94
CA THR A 412 1.25 -20.70 -20.28
C THR A 412 0.92 -19.22 -20.39
N GLY A 413 0.99 -18.70 -21.62
CA GLY A 413 0.43 -17.40 -22.00
C GLY A 413 -0.84 -17.62 -22.83
N ASP A 414 -2.00 -17.38 -22.23
CA ASP A 414 -3.30 -17.62 -22.83
C ASP A 414 -3.87 -16.33 -23.46
N HIS A 415 -4.06 -16.35 -24.78
CA HIS A 415 -4.68 -15.25 -25.53
C HIS A 415 -6.18 -15.46 -25.76
N LEU A 416 -6.75 -16.61 -25.37
CA LEU A 416 -8.15 -16.95 -25.54
C LEU A 416 -8.99 -16.57 -24.33
N ALA A 417 -8.44 -16.77 -23.12
CA ALA A 417 -9.05 -16.34 -21.88
C ALA A 417 -9.08 -14.81 -21.77
N PHE A 418 -10.13 -14.28 -21.13
CA PHE A 418 -10.22 -12.85 -20.89
C PHE A 418 -9.21 -12.42 -19.82
N SER A 419 -8.43 -11.38 -20.13
CA SER A 419 -7.53 -10.71 -19.19
C SER A 419 -7.51 -9.22 -19.50
N TRP A 420 -7.46 -8.40 -18.46
CA TRP A 420 -7.25 -6.96 -18.58
C TRP A 420 -5.83 -6.60 -19.03
N ASP A 421 -4.89 -7.53 -18.88
CA ASP A 421 -3.53 -7.44 -19.44
C ASP A 421 -3.20 -8.71 -20.23
N PRO A 422 -3.56 -8.79 -21.51
CA PRO A 422 -3.31 -9.98 -22.31
C PRO A 422 -1.82 -10.11 -22.73
N PRO A 423 -1.28 -11.34 -22.83
CA PRO A 423 -1.94 -12.61 -22.52
C PRO A 423 -2.15 -12.83 -21.02
N GLN A 424 -3.17 -13.61 -20.65
CA GLN A 424 -3.25 -14.11 -19.27
C GLN A 424 -2.09 -15.08 -19.04
N ILE A 425 -1.26 -14.80 -18.03
CA ILE A 425 -0.15 -15.69 -17.67
C ILE A 425 -0.56 -16.44 -16.41
N TYR A 426 -0.56 -17.77 -16.46
CA TYR A 426 -0.81 -18.62 -15.29
C TYR A 426 0.04 -19.88 -15.33
N GLY A 427 0.31 -20.45 -14.15
CA GLY A 427 1.22 -21.59 -14.03
C GLY A 427 1.14 -22.32 -12.71
N LEU A 428 1.75 -23.50 -12.68
CA LEU A 428 1.87 -24.34 -11.49
C LEU A 428 3.06 -23.89 -10.65
N VAL A 429 2.81 -23.59 -9.38
CA VAL A 429 3.80 -23.20 -8.39
C VAL A 429 3.95 -24.31 -7.38
N ASP A 430 5.17 -24.82 -7.24
CA ASP A 430 5.56 -25.81 -6.24
C ASP A 430 6.28 -25.12 -5.09
N PHE A 431 5.98 -25.51 -3.85
CA PHE A 431 6.68 -25.01 -2.67
C PHE A 431 7.71 -26.04 -2.20
N GLU A 432 8.88 -25.58 -1.78
CA GLU A 432 10.02 -26.45 -1.41
C GLU A 432 9.65 -27.51 -0.36
N GLU A 433 8.88 -27.13 0.67
CA GLU A 433 8.44 -28.05 1.72
C GLU A 433 7.31 -29.00 1.26
N GLY A 434 6.65 -28.74 0.12
CA GLY A 434 5.50 -29.48 -0.39
C GLY A 434 4.27 -28.59 -0.66
N GLY A 435 3.34 -29.09 -1.48
CA GLY A 435 2.17 -28.34 -1.95
C GLY A 435 2.38 -27.75 -3.34
N ARG A 436 1.29 -27.75 -4.13
CA ARG A 436 1.26 -27.26 -5.51
C ARG A 436 -0.02 -26.49 -5.75
N ILE A 437 0.09 -25.32 -6.37
CA ILE A 437 -1.05 -24.44 -6.64
C ILE A 437 -0.95 -23.89 -8.07
N LEU A 438 -2.08 -23.88 -8.79
CA LEU A 438 -2.19 -23.13 -10.04
C LEU A 438 -2.50 -21.67 -9.72
N LEU A 439 -1.64 -20.75 -10.15
CA LEU A 439 -1.76 -19.32 -9.87
C LEU A 439 -1.62 -18.50 -11.16
N ASP A 440 -2.38 -17.40 -11.23
CA ASP A 440 -2.08 -16.34 -12.18
C ASP A 440 -0.73 -15.70 -11.82
N LEU A 441 0.03 -15.32 -12.83
CA LEU A 441 1.24 -14.51 -12.70
C LEU A 441 0.90 -13.04 -12.99
N THR A 442 1.56 -12.13 -12.29
CA THR A 442 1.44 -10.68 -12.52
C THR A 442 2.80 -10.02 -12.28
N ASP A 443 2.90 -8.72 -12.57
CA ASP A 443 4.15 -7.94 -12.54
C ASP A 443 5.29 -8.53 -13.39
N CYS A 444 4.94 -9.12 -14.54
CA CYS A 444 5.86 -9.76 -15.47
C CYS A 444 5.33 -9.69 -16.91
N SER A 445 6.22 -9.86 -17.89
CA SER A 445 5.85 -10.18 -19.27
C SER A 445 6.06 -11.67 -19.55
N LEU A 446 5.43 -12.21 -20.59
CA LEU A 446 5.55 -13.63 -20.93
C LEU A 446 7.02 -14.03 -21.19
N GLU A 447 7.79 -13.15 -21.81
CA GLU A 447 9.21 -13.36 -22.14
C GLU A 447 10.11 -13.31 -20.90
N SER A 448 9.65 -12.69 -19.81
CA SER A 448 10.41 -12.59 -18.57
C SER A 448 10.23 -13.80 -17.64
N VAL A 449 9.39 -14.75 -18.01
CA VAL A 449 9.01 -15.91 -17.18
C VAL A 449 9.67 -17.18 -17.73
N SER A 450 10.17 -18.05 -16.84
CA SER A 450 10.76 -19.34 -17.19
C SER A 450 10.49 -20.42 -16.15
N VAL A 451 10.51 -21.69 -16.57
CA VAL A 451 10.42 -22.83 -15.66
C VAL A 451 11.63 -22.86 -14.73
N GLY A 452 11.41 -23.15 -13.45
CA GLY A 452 12.41 -23.13 -12.40
C GLY A 452 12.58 -21.75 -11.74
N MET A 453 11.89 -20.72 -12.22
CA MET A 453 11.97 -19.37 -11.65
C MET A 453 11.36 -19.32 -10.24
N PRO A 454 12.04 -18.71 -9.26
CA PRO A 454 11.44 -18.46 -7.95
C PRO A 454 10.35 -17.40 -8.07
N VAL A 455 9.23 -17.64 -7.39
CA VAL A 455 8.09 -16.73 -7.32
C VAL A 455 7.68 -16.50 -5.87
N ARG A 456 7.18 -15.30 -5.59
CA ARG A 456 6.59 -14.92 -4.30
C ARG A 456 5.11 -14.63 -4.49
N MET A 457 4.34 -14.74 -3.40
CA MET A 457 2.91 -14.49 -3.43
C MET A 457 2.64 -12.99 -3.29
N SER A 458 1.70 -12.47 -4.08
CA SER A 458 1.20 -11.10 -4.00
C SER A 458 -0.32 -11.12 -3.85
N PHE A 459 -0.84 -10.44 -2.82
CA PHE A 459 -2.27 -10.35 -2.58
C PHE A 459 -2.89 -9.38 -3.58
N ARG A 460 -3.88 -9.84 -4.35
CA ARG A 460 -4.47 -9.10 -5.48
C ARG A 460 -5.99 -9.13 -5.45
N ARG A 461 -6.59 -8.19 -6.16
CA ARG A 461 -7.98 -8.26 -6.57
C ARG A 461 -8.08 -9.24 -7.73
N LYS A 462 -8.55 -10.45 -7.46
CA LYS A 462 -8.71 -11.51 -8.46
C LYS A 462 -9.77 -11.15 -9.50
N TYR A 463 -10.89 -10.58 -9.06
CA TYR A 463 -11.97 -10.15 -9.94
C TYR A 463 -12.82 -9.06 -9.27
N ALA A 464 -13.61 -8.37 -10.08
CA ALA A 464 -14.60 -7.39 -9.66
C ALA A 464 -15.98 -7.83 -10.16
N ASP A 465 -16.98 -7.78 -9.29
CA ASP A 465 -18.41 -7.98 -9.60
C ASP A 465 -19.16 -6.71 -9.15
N PRO A 466 -19.06 -5.61 -9.94
CA PRO A 466 -19.66 -4.33 -9.58
C PRO A 466 -21.18 -4.41 -9.51
N ASP A 467 -21.81 -5.27 -10.31
CA ASP A 467 -23.28 -5.45 -10.32
C ASP A 467 -23.79 -6.03 -8.99
N ARG A 468 -22.97 -6.84 -8.31
CA ARG A 468 -23.24 -7.33 -6.95
C ARG A 468 -22.46 -6.58 -5.87
N GLY A 469 -21.81 -5.47 -6.21
CA GLY A 469 -21.04 -4.64 -5.26
C GLY A 469 -19.89 -5.36 -4.56
N TYR A 470 -19.21 -6.28 -5.26
CA TYR A 470 -18.22 -7.17 -4.66
C TYR A 470 -16.86 -7.13 -5.39
N TYR A 471 -15.79 -7.18 -4.61
CA TYR A 471 -14.43 -7.42 -5.08
C TYR A 471 -13.88 -8.69 -4.44
N GLY A 472 -13.42 -9.62 -5.27
CA GLY A 472 -12.81 -10.87 -4.84
C GLY A 472 -11.31 -10.74 -4.72
N TYR A 473 -10.75 -11.13 -3.58
CA TYR A 473 -9.32 -11.08 -3.32
C TYR A 473 -8.73 -12.48 -3.24
N PHE A 474 -7.53 -12.64 -3.82
CA PHE A 474 -6.78 -13.89 -3.81
C PHE A 474 -5.31 -13.59 -4.08
N TRP A 475 -4.47 -14.62 -4.01
CA TRP A 475 -3.04 -14.50 -4.28
C TRP A 475 -2.71 -14.77 -5.73
N LYS A 476 -1.78 -13.99 -6.28
CA LYS A 476 -1.11 -14.25 -7.55
C LYS A 476 0.38 -14.46 -7.30
N ALA A 477 1.05 -15.13 -8.24
CA ALA A 477 2.50 -15.27 -8.22
C ALA A 477 3.16 -14.06 -8.90
N VAL A 478 4.26 -13.56 -8.34
CA VAL A 478 5.12 -12.57 -8.98
C VAL A 478 6.56 -13.09 -8.97
N PRO A 479 7.36 -12.87 -10.04
CA PRO A 479 8.76 -13.25 -10.04
C PRO A 479 9.52 -12.69 -8.83
N ALA A 480 10.25 -13.56 -8.13
CA ALA A 480 11.19 -13.13 -7.09
C ALA A 480 12.50 -12.74 -7.79
N LYS A 481 12.57 -11.50 -8.28
CA LYS A 481 13.80 -10.97 -8.88
C LYS A 481 14.89 -10.89 -7.80
N SER A 482 16.07 -11.40 -8.13
CA SER A 482 17.27 -11.45 -7.27
C SER A 482 17.86 -10.08 -6.99
#